data_AF-A0A522T897-F1
#
_entry.id   AF-A0A522T897-F1
#
_cell.length_a   1.000
_cell.length_b   1.000
_cell.length_c   1.000
_cell.angle_alpha   90.00
_cell.angle_beta   90.00
_cell.angle_gamma   90.00
#
_symmetry.space_group_name_H-M   'P 1'
#
loop_
_entity.id
_entity.type
_entity.pdbx_description
1 polymer ?
#
loop_
_entity_poly.entity_id
_entity_poly.type
_entity_poly.pdbx_seq_one_letter_code
_entity_poly.pdbx_strand_id
1 'polypeptide(L)'
;MPKEKVLHFQNKHTDIQNLQGKIEEYLKSDGFTVQTSQASDHGVVLQAKKGKFLSELIDADRALTIYISGNPDDLVVRIGIGKWLEHLGIAAVETLLLSDLFLFVDVGEMMWNLEIEGKLASEIATFVG
;
A
#
# COMPACT_ATOMS: atom_id res chain seq x y z
N MET A 1 -11.61 -0.97 -14.31
CA MET A 1 -10.70 0.04 -13.71
C MET A 1 -9.29 -0.54 -13.65
N PRO A 2 -8.23 0.28 -13.61
CA PRO A 2 -6.90 -0.21 -13.26
C PRO A 2 -6.94 -0.88 -11.88
N LYS A 3 -6.10 -1.90 -11.67
CA LYS A 3 -6.00 -2.64 -10.40
C LYS A 3 -5.42 -1.81 -9.25
N GLU A 4 -4.80 -0.69 -9.60
CA GLU A 4 -4.00 0.13 -8.70
C GLU A 4 -3.93 1.57 -9.21
N LYS A 5 -3.60 2.48 -8.29
CA LYS A 5 -3.19 3.84 -8.53
C LYS A 5 -1.66 3.92 -8.46
N VAL A 6 -1.05 4.51 -9.48
CA VAL A 6 0.41 4.69 -9.55
C VAL A 6 0.73 6.15 -9.31
N LEU A 7 1.59 6.41 -8.33
CA LEU A 7 2.18 7.70 -8.05
C LEU A 7 3.66 7.64 -8.40
N HIS A 8 4.13 8.64 -9.12
CA HIS A 8 5.51 8.73 -9.56
C HIS A 8 6.09 10.06 -9.10
N PHE A 9 7.17 10.00 -8.32
CA PHE A 9 7.84 11.15 -7.74
C PHE A 9 9.29 11.20 -8.22
N GLN A 10 9.70 12.35 -8.75
CA GLN A 10 11.04 12.54 -9.30
C GLN A 10 11.73 13.75 -8.66
N ASN A 11 13.04 13.64 -8.43
CA ASN A 11 13.90 14.66 -7.85
C ASN A 11 13.42 15.13 -6.46
N LYS A 12 12.93 14.19 -5.65
CA LYS A 12 12.41 14.47 -4.29
C LYS A 12 13.38 14.08 -3.18
N HIS A 13 14.47 13.38 -3.50
CA HIS A 13 15.46 12.89 -2.53
C HIS A 13 14.80 12.17 -1.33
N THR A 14 13.75 11.40 -1.58
CA THR A 14 12.91 10.81 -0.55
C THR A 14 13.56 9.58 0.05
N ASP A 15 13.74 9.58 1.37
CA ASP A 15 14.13 8.39 2.11
C ASP A 15 12.96 7.38 2.13
N ILE A 16 13.16 6.22 1.51
CA ILE A 16 12.13 5.17 1.38
C ILE A 16 11.74 4.58 2.73
N GLN A 17 12.69 4.40 3.66
CA GLN A 17 12.41 3.86 4.99
C GLN A 17 11.60 4.86 5.83
N ASN A 18 11.94 6.14 5.73
CA ASN A 18 11.18 7.21 6.36
C ASN A 18 9.76 7.30 5.78
N LEU A 19 9.62 7.25 4.45
CA LEU A 19 8.31 7.25 3.79
C LEU A 19 7.47 6.03 4.24
N GLN A 20 8.05 4.84 4.24
CA GLN A 20 7.41 3.62 4.74
C GLN A 20 6.94 3.80 6.19
N GLY A 21 7.80 4.32 7.06
CA GLY A 21 7.47 4.58 8.46
C GLY A 21 6.30 5.56 8.62
N LYS A 22 6.29 6.67 7.88
CA LYS A 22 5.19 7.66 7.90
C LYS A 22 3.87 7.07 7.42
N ILE A 23 3.89 6.29 6.34
CA ILE A 23 2.69 5.62 5.81
C ILE A 23 2.15 4.62 6.84
N GLU A 24 3.04 3.83 7.45
CA GLU A 24 2.68 2.86 8.48
C GLU A 24 2.06 3.54 9.70
N GLU A 25 2.66 4.63 10.18
CA GLU A 25 2.14 5.43 11.30
C GLU A 25 0.78 6.05 10.97
N TYR A 26 0.63 6.64 9.78
CA TYR A 26 -0.64 7.19 9.31
C TYR A 26 -1.76 6.13 9.33
N LEU A 27 -1.51 4.97 8.73
CA LEU A 27 -2.50 3.89 8.66
C LEU A 27 -2.82 3.33 10.04
N LYS A 28 -1.83 3.13 10.91
CA LYS A 28 -2.05 2.73 12.31
C LYS A 28 -2.87 3.76 13.07
N SER A 29 -2.65 5.06 12.83
CA SER A 29 -3.41 6.14 13.46
C SER A 29 -4.89 6.15 13.04
N ASP A 30 -5.20 5.73 11.81
CA ASP A 30 -6.57 5.55 11.31
C ASP A 30 -7.19 4.19 11.69
N GLY A 31 -6.55 3.45 12.60
CA GLY A 31 -7.05 2.20 13.17
C GLY A 31 -6.83 0.95 12.30
N PHE A 32 -5.93 1.02 11.31
CA PHE A 32 -5.56 -0.16 10.53
C PHE A 32 -4.56 -1.05 11.29
N THR A 33 -4.72 -2.36 11.11
CA THR A 33 -3.64 -3.33 11.35
C THR A 33 -2.73 -3.32 10.13
N VAL A 34 -1.45 -3.01 10.33
CA VAL A 34 -0.46 -2.87 9.25
C VAL A 34 0.64 -3.92 9.40
N GLN A 35 1.08 -4.47 8.27
CA GLN A 35 2.27 -5.30 8.16
C GLN A 35 3.12 -4.82 6.98
N THR A 36 4.43 -5.05 7.06
CA THR A 36 5.41 -4.58 6.08
C THR A 36 6.33 -5.73 5.71
N SER A 37 6.67 -5.87 4.44
CA SER A 37 7.63 -6.86 3.96
C SER A 37 9.04 -6.57 4.45
N GLN A 38 9.94 -7.54 4.33
CA GLN A 38 11.36 -7.22 4.40
C GLN A 38 11.71 -6.25 3.26
N ALA A 39 12.59 -5.30 3.57
CA ALA A 39 13.15 -4.43 2.55
C ALA A 39 14.02 -5.26 1.59
N SER A 40 13.95 -4.94 0.31
CA SER A 40 14.68 -5.63 -0.76
C SER A 40 15.14 -4.63 -1.82
N ASP A 41 15.97 -5.09 -2.75
CA ASP A 41 16.40 -4.27 -3.90
C ASP A 41 15.22 -3.94 -4.83
N HIS A 42 14.15 -4.73 -4.77
CA HIS A 42 12.91 -4.48 -5.50
C HIS A 42 11.95 -3.55 -4.74
N GLY A 43 12.29 -3.10 -3.52
CA GLY A 43 11.48 -2.19 -2.72
C GLY A 43 10.82 -2.86 -1.51
N VAL A 44 9.69 -2.32 -1.09
CA VAL A 44 8.96 -2.74 0.11
C VAL A 44 7.45 -2.74 -0.13
N VAL A 45 6.76 -3.72 0.44
CA VAL A 45 5.30 -3.82 0.41
C VAL A 45 4.74 -3.58 1.80
N LEU A 46 3.75 -2.71 1.92
CA LEU A 46 2.92 -2.56 3.11
C LEU A 46 1.53 -3.10 2.82
N GLN A 47 0.92 -3.77 3.80
CA GLN A 47 -0.47 -4.15 3.75
C GLN A 47 -1.21 -3.67 4.99
N ALA A 48 -2.41 -3.13 4.79
CA ALA A 48 -3.25 -2.62 5.85
C ALA A 48 -4.66 -3.21 5.78
N LYS A 49 -5.11 -3.75 6.91
CA LYS A 49 -6.48 -4.21 7.15
C LYS A 49 -7.17 -3.30 8.14
N LYS A 50 -8.32 -2.76 7.75
CA LYS A 50 -9.23 -2.14 8.73
C LYS A 50 -9.85 -3.30 9.52
N GLY A 51 -9.88 -3.22 10.84
CA GLY A 51 -10.38 -4.29 11.71
C GLY A 51 -11.88 -4.62 11.51
N LYS A 52 -12.44 -5.42 12.43
CA LYS A 52 -13.84 -5.97 12.44
C LYS A 52 -14.99 -5.02 12.05
N PHE A 53 -14.76 -3.71 11.98
CA PHE A 53 -15.76 -2.71 11.62
C PHE A 53 -16.07 -2.65 10.11
N LEU A 54 -15.14 -3.06 9.21
CA LEU A 54 -15.36 -3.05 7.75
C LEU A 54 -15.46 -4.44 7.12
N SER A 55 -15.31 -5.52 7.89
CA SER A 55 -15.49 -6.90 7.42
C SER A 55 -16.92 -7.21 6.94
N GLU A 56 -17.87 -6.30 7.17
CA GLU A 56 -19.25 -6.40 6.68
C GLU A 56 -19.42 -5.83 5.25
N LEU A 57 -18.48 -5.01 4.76
CA LEU A 57 -18.56 -4.33 3.46
C LEU A 57 -17.52 -4.83 2.44
N ILE A 58 -16.44 -5.45 2.93
CA ILE A 58 -15.30 -5.89 2.12
C ILE A 58 -14.95 -7.31 2.53
N ASP A 59 -14.59 -8.15 1.56
CA ASP A 59 -14.08 -9.51 1.79
C ASP A 59 -12.93 -9.49 2.84
N ALA A 60 -13.03 -10.34 3.87
CA ALA A 60 -12.12 -10.36 5.02
C ALA A 60 -10.65 -10.67 4.65
N ASP A 61 -10.45 -11.25 3.47
CA ASP A 61 -9.13 -11.55 2.91
C ASP A 61 -8.53 -10.35 2.16
N ARG A 62 -9.23 -9.23 2.04
CA ARG A 62 -8.73 -8.03 1.35
C ARG A 62 -7.82 -7.20 2.24
N ALA A 63 -6.89 -6.51 1.59
CA ALA A 63 -5.98 -5.58 2.23
C ALA A 63 -5.67 -4.42 1.29
N LEU A 64 -5.61 -3.21 1.84
CA LEU A 64 -4.97 -2.09 1.16
C LEU A 64 -3.48 -2.44 1.03
N THR A 65 -3.00 -2.56 -0.20
CA THR A 65 -1.62 -2.92 -0.51
C THR A 65 -0.91 -1.73 -1.12
N ILE A 66 0.27 -1.44 -0.60
CA ILE A 66 1.10 -0.31 -1.01
C ILE A 66 2.46 -0.86 -1.33
N TYR A 67 2.93 -0.65 -2.56
CA TYR A 67 4.24 -1.07 -3.00
C TYR A 67 5.08 0.17 -3.32
N ILE A 68 6.20 0.30 -2.62
CA ILE A 68 7.15 1.40 -2.76
C ILE A 68 8.42 0.85 -3.39
N SER A 69 8.83 1.42 -4.51
CA SER A 69 9.96 0.94 -5.32
C SER A 69 10.72 2.07 -5.99
N GLY A 70 11.91 1.76 -6.50
CA GLY A 70 12.79 2.74 -7.14
C GLY A 70 13.87 3.23 -6.17
N ASN A 71 14.25 4.49 -6.32
CA ASN A 71 15.31 5.11 -5.54
C ASN A 71 14.87 6.50 -5.03
N PRO A 72 15.64 7.16 -4.13
CA PRO A 72 15.26 8.45 -3.57
C PRO A 72 14.98 9.57 -4.58
N ASP A 73 15.53 9.48 -5.80
CA ASP A 73 15.37 10.49 -6.85
C ASP A 73 14.31 10.11 -7.89
N ASP A 74 13.91 8.84 -7.94
CA ASP A 74 12.93 8.29 -8.87
C ASP A 74 12.13 7.20 -8.16
N LEU A 75 11.08 7.64 -7.46
CA LEU A 75 10.27 6.84 -6.55
C LEU A 75 8.92 6.53 -7.18
N VAL A 76 8.53 5.26 -7.17
CA VAL A 76 7.21 4.81 -7.60
C VAL A 76 6.46 4.20 -6.42
N VAL A 77 5.26 4.71 -6.16
CA VAL A 77 4.33 4.17 -5.17
C VAL A 77 3.07 3.67 -5.86
N ARG A 78 2.78 2.38 -5.74
CA ARG A 78 1.57 1.74 -6.27
C ARG A 78 0.64 1.43 -5.11
N ILE A 79 -0.61 1.84 -5.20
CA ILE A 79 -1.63 1.69 -4.16
C ILE A 79 -2.80 0.96 -4.78
N GLY A 80 -3.28 -0.10 -4.14
CA GLY A 80 -4.48 -0.80 -4.60
C GLY A 80 -4.93 -1.83 -3.59
N ILE A 81 -5.88 -2.67 -3.99
CA ILE A 81 -6.38 -3.74 -3.11
C ILE A 81 -5.76 -5.07 -3.51
N GLY A 82 -5.25 -5.78 -2.50
CA GLY A 82 -4.66 -7.11 -2.63
C GLY A 82 -5.34 -8.14 -1.74
N LYS A 83 -4.92 -9.40 -1.87
CA LYS A 83 -5.15 -10.39 -0.81
C LYS A 83 -4.17 -10.14 0.32
N TRP A 84 -4.63 -10.33 1.55
CA TRP A 84 -3.76 -10.31 2.72
C TRP A 84 -2.79 -11.47 2.70
N LEU A 85 -1.51 -11.15 2.88
CA LEU A 85 -0.44 -12.13 2.89
C LEU A 85 -0.07 -12.41 4.35
N GLU A 86 -0.48 -13.56 4.89
CA GLU A 86 -0.31 -13.88 6.34
C GLU A 86 1.14 -13.82 6.85
N HIS A 87 2.11 -13.96 5.95
CA HIS A 87 3.54 -14.01 6.28
C HIS A 87 4.33 -12.87 5.63
N LEU A 88 3.69 -11.72 5.36
CA LEU A 88 4.38 -10.60 4.70
C LEU A 88 5.63 -10.16 5.47
N GLY A 89 5.57 -10.12 6.80
CA GLY A 89 6.67 -9.66 7.66
C GLY A 89 8.00 -10.41 7.51
N ILE A 90 7.96 -11.63 6.97
CA ILE A 90 9.15 -12.45 6.70
C ILE A 90 9.39 -12.66 5.20
N ALA A 91 8.50 -12.15 4.34
CA ALA A 91 8.62 -12.22 2.90
C ALA A 91 9.45 -11.03 2.37
N ALA A 92 10.36 -11.31 1.43
CA ALA A 92 11.03 -10.28 0.63
C ALA A 92 10.22 -10.04 -0.66
N VAL A 93 10.39 -8.89 -1.32
CA VAL A 93 9.60 -8.59 -2.53
C VAL A 93 9.89 -9.56 -3.67
N GLU A 94 11.08 -10.17 -3.73
CA GLU A 94 11.44 -11.22 -4.68
C GLU A 94 10.54 -12.47 -4.56
N THR A 95 10.04 -12.75 -3.36
CA THR A 95 9.11 -13.88 -3.13
C THR A 95 7.67 -13.50 -3.42
N LEU A 96 7.39 -12.21 -3.62
CA LEU A 96 6.06 -11.68 -3.95
C LEU A 96 5.90 -11.56 -5.47
N LEU A 97 4.82 -12.13 -5.99
CA LEU A 97 4.43 -11.93 -7.37
C LEU A 97 3.74 -10.57 -7.52
N LEU A 98 4.46 -9.56 -8.03
CA LEU A 98 3.96 -8.18 -8.15
C LEU A 98 2.65 -8.07 -8.95
N SER A 99 2.40 -8.97 -9.91
CA SER A 99 1.15 -9.04 -10.69
C SER A 99 -0.07 -9.44 -9.87
N ASP A 100 0.18 -10.16 -8.77
CA ASP A 100 -0.82 -10.82 -7.94
C ASP A 100 -1.05 -10.04 -6.63
N LEU A 101 -0.20 -9.05 -6.35
CA LEU A 101 -0.36 -8.09 -5.24
C LEU A 101 -1.65 -7.29 -5.38
N PHE A 102 -2.09 -7.00 -6.60
CA PHE A 102 -3.24 -6.15 -6.88
C PHE A 102 -4.36 -6.92 -7.60
N LEU A 103 -5.55 -6.86 -7.03
CA LEU A 103 -6.76 -7.50 -7.50
C LEU A 103 -7.64 -6.51 -8.26
N PHE A 104 -8.52 -7.04 -9.09
CA PHE A 104 -9.67 -6.27 -9.56
C PHE A 104 -10.72 -6.20 -8.47
N VAL A 105 -11.34 -5.03 -8.37
CA VAL A 105 -12.34 -4.71 -7.35
C VAL A 105 -13.71 -4.63 -8.04
N ASP A 106 -14.74 -5.21 -7.42
CA ASP A 106 -16.12 -5.13 -7.89
C ASP A 106 -16.82 -3.83 -7.44
N VAL A 107 -17.92 -3.46 -8.09
CA VAL A 107 -18.57 -2.14 -8.03
C VAL A 107 -18.91 -1.68 -6.60
N GLY A 108 -19.29 -2.61 -5.71
CA GLY A 108 -19.63 -2.31 -4.31
C GLY A 108 -18.43 -1.90 -3.45
N GLU A 109 -17.26 -2.50 -3.66
CA GLU A 109 -16.02 -2.19 -2.94
C GLU A 109 -15.32 -0.92 -3.48
N MET A 110 -15.71 -0.46 -4.68
CA MET A 110 -15.06 0.68 -5.36
C MET A 110 -15.17 2.00 -4.59
N MET A 111 -16.32 2.31 -3.99
CA MET A 111 -16.54 3.63 -3.40
C MET A 111 -15.59 3.90 -2.24
N TRP A 112 -15.41 2.90 -1.37
CA TRP A 112 -14.46 2.97 -0.28
C TRP A 112 -13.01 2.95 -0.78
N ASN A 113 -12.69 2.12 -1.76
CA ASN A 113 -11.34 2.08 -2.34
C ASN A 113 -10.93 3.44 -2.91
N LEU A 114 -11.80 4.08 -3.70
CA LEU A 114 -11.52 5.38 -4.28
C LEU A 114 -11.30 6.45 -3.21
N GLU A 115 -12.07 6.40 -2.12
CA GLU A 115 -11.90 7.33 -0.99
C GLU A 115 -10.56 7.11 -0.28
N ILE A 116 -10.22 5.87 0.06
CA ILE A 116 -8.99 5.54 0.80
C ILE A 116 -7.74 5.72 -0.08
N GLU A 117 -7.74 5.23 -1.31
CA GLU A 117 -6.64 5.44 -2.27
C GLU A 117 -6.45 6.94 -2.57
N GLY A 118 -7.53 7.71 -2.60
CA GLY A 118 -7.51 9.16 -2.73
C GLY A 118 -6.81 9.84 -1.55
N LYS A 119 -7.29 9.58 -0.33
CA LYS A 119 -6.73 10.14 0.91
C LYS A 119 -5.26 9.75 1.07
N LEU A 120 -4.97 8.46 0.96
CA LEU A 120 -3.61 7.95 1.11
C LEU A 120 -2.66 8.53 0.05
N ALA A 121 -3.08 8.64 -1.21
CA ALA A 121 -2.25 9.27 -2.25
C ALA A 121 -1.95 10.74 -1.94
N SER A 122 -2.93 11.48 -1.39
CA SER A 122 -2.74 12.88 -0.98
C SER A 122 -1.77 13.00 0.19
N GLU A 123 -1.87 12.10 1.17
CA GLU A 123 -0.95 12.07 2.33
C GLU A 123 0.48 11.70 1.90
N ILE A 124 0.63 10.69 1.05
CA ILE A 124 1.94 10.29 0.49
C ILE A 124 2.60 11.46 -0.23
N ALA A 125 1.84 12.21 -1.04
CA ALA A 125 2.38 13.40 -1.71
C ALA A 125 2.89 14.44 -0.71
N THR A 126 2.19 14.64 0.41
CA THR A 126 2.63 15.52 1.51
C THR A 126 3.89 15.00 2.21
N PHE A 127 4.04 13.68 2.37
CA PHE A 127 5.21 13.08 3.02
C PHE A 127 6.49 13.17 2.20
N VAL A 128 6.34 13.13 0.88
CA VAL A 128 7.42 13.21 -0.12
C VAL A 128 7.86 14.67 -0.35
N GLY A 129 6.94 15.63 -0.20
CA GLY A 129 7.19 17.07 -0.34
C GLY A 129 6.79 17.65 -1.69
#